data_AF-A0A157T034-F1
#
_entry.id   AF-A0A157T034-F1
#
_cell.length_a   1.000
_cell.length_b   1.000
_cell.length_c   1.000
_cell.angle_alpha   90.00
_cell.angle_beta   90.00
_cell.angle_gamma   90.00
#
_symmetry.space_group_name_H-M   'P 1'
#
loop_
_entity.id
_entity.type
_entity.pdbx_description
1 polymer ?
#
loop_
_entity_poly.entity_id
_entity_poly.type
_entity_poly.pdbx_seq_one_letter_code
_entity_poly.pdbx_strand_id
1 'polypeptide(L)'
;MVLLVPKTYAEIVLVFDTIIMTISLLFRKPKPKSVRLTPNPRFIGWYLVISAITALAVSHFALYQSLIDYFMGLFLNSLIFYVGVKVLVN
;
A
#
# COMPACT_ATOMS: atom_id res chain seq x y z
N MET A 1 -17.50 36.42 17.59
CA MET A 1 -18.16 35.54 16.61
C MET A 1 -17.48 34.18 16.69
N VAL A 2 -18.15 33.17 17.24
CA VAL A 2 -17.62 31.80 17.29
C VAL A 2 -17.91 31.18 15.92
N LEU A 3 -16.89 31.00 15.10
CA LEU A 3 -16.98 30.22 13.87
C LEU A 3 -17.17 28.75 14.27
N LEU A 4 -18.43 28.30 14.40
CA LEU A 4 -18.75 26.88 14.42
C LEU A 4 -18.54 26.33 13.01
N VAL A 5 -17.28 26.06 12.65
CA VAL A 5 -16.96 25.28 11.46
C VAL A 5 -17.44 23.86 11.75
N PRO A 6 -18.42 23.33 10.98
CA PRO A 6 -18.93 21.99 11.22
C PRO A 6 -17.79 20.98 11.08
N LYS A 7 -17.72 19.98 11.98
CA LYS A 7 -16.65 18.96 12.02
C LYS A 7 -16.40 18.30 10.66
N THR A 8 -17.46 18.16 9.87
CA THR A 8 -17.42 17.65 8.49
C THR A 8 -16.52 18.47 7.56
N TYR A 9 -16.49 19.80 7.69
CA TYR A 9 -15.60 20.64 6.88
C TYR A 9 -14.13 20.47 7.28
N ALA A 10 -13.84 20.34 8.58
CA ALA A 10 -12.48 20.10 9.05
C ALA A 10 -11.95 18.74 8.55
N GLU A 11 -12.81 17.71 8.57
CA GLU A 11 -12.48 16.38 8.08
C GLU A 11 -12.22 16.35 6.56
N ILE A 12 -13.08 17.03 5.78
CA ILE A 12 -12.89 17.16 4.33
C ILE A 12 -11.57 17.86 4.00
N VAL A 13 -11.22 18.93 4.72
CA VAL A 13 -9.96 19.65 4.51
C VAL A 13 -8.75 18.78 4.83
N LEU A 14 -8.82 17.97 5.89
CA LEU A 14 -7.74 17.08 6.30
C LEU A 14 -7.55 15.93 5.29
N VAL A 15 -8.64 15.36 4.78
CA VAL A 15 -8.60 14.36 3.70
C VAL A 15 -8.01 14.97 2.42
N PHE A 16 -8.43 16.19 2.07
CA PHE A 16 -7.90 16.88 0.89
C PHE A 16 -6.40 17.14 1.02
N ASP A 17 -5.94 17.65 2.16
CA ASP A 17 -4.53 17.95 2.42
C ASP A 17 -3.65 16.70 2.36
N THR A 18 -4.12 15.59 2.94
CA THR A 18 -3.40 14.31 2.89
C THR A 18 -3.30 13.74 1.46
N ILE A 19 -4.34 13.88 0.64
CA ILE A 19 -4.31 13.49 -0.77
C ILE A 19 -3.32 14.36 -1.54
N ILE A 20 -3.37 15.68 -1.38
CA ILE A 20 -2.45 16.61 -2.05
C ILE A 20 -1.00 16.37 -1.62
N MET A 21 -0.75 16.13 -0.34
CA MET A 21 0.58 15.77 0.17
C MET A 21 1.07 14.47 -0.46
N THR A 22 0.21 13.45 -0.54
CA THR A 22 0.54 12.15 -1.13
C THR A 22 0.88 12.28 -2.62
N ILE A 23 0.04 12.99 -3.39
CA ILE A 23 0.26 13.30 -4.80
C ILE A 23 1.58 14.08 -4.99
N SER A 24 1.81 15.10 -4.15
CA SER A 24 3.02 15.92 -4.20
C SER A 24 4.29 15.10 -3.94
N LEU A 25 4.22 14.11 -3.04
CA LEU A 25 5.32 13.18 -2.78
C LEU A 25 5.53 12.18 -3.94
N LEU A 26 4.45 11.70 -4.55
CA LEU A 26 4.49 10.75 -5.67
C LEU A 26 5.10 11.37 -6.93
N PHE A 27 4.76 12.62 -7.22
CA PHE A 27 5.26 13.37 -8.37
C PHE A 27 6.49 14.24 -8.06
N ARG A 28 7.02 14.15 -6.84
CA ARG A 28 8.24 14.85 -6.48
C ARG A 28 9.37 14.32 -7.36
N LYS A 29 9.93 15.20 -8.20
CA LYS A 29 11.11 14.84 -9.01
C LYS A 29 12.20 14.27 -8.11
N PRO A 30 12.80 13.12 -8.46
CA PRO A 30 13.89 12.55 -7.69
C PRO A 30 15.06 13.55 -7.69
N LYS A 31 15.60 13.85 -6.50
CA LYS A 31 16.85 14.60 -6.39
C LYS A 31 17.93 13.85 -7.19
N PRO A 32 18.80 14.53 -7.96
CA PRO A 32 19.85 13.85 -8.71
C PRO A 32 20.83 13.21 -7.73
N LYS A 33 20.65 11.93 -7.43
CA LYS A 33 21.65 11.10 -6.75
C LYS A 33 22.41 10.36 -7.83
N SER A 34 23.69 10.75 -7.97
CA SER A 34 24.71 9.93 -8.61
C SER A 34 24.82 8.58 -7.90
N VAL A 35 25.24 7.57 -8.66
CA VAL A 35 25.57 6.17 -8.31
C VAL A 35 24.50 5.19 -8.81
N ARG A 36 24.90 4.35 -9.76
CA ARG A 36 24.18 3.16 -10.24
C ARG A 36 23.63 2.38 -9.05
N LEU A 37 22.33 2.54 -8.79
CA LEU A 37 21.56 1.62 -7.97
C LEU A 37 21.29 0.40 -8.85
N THR A 38 22.15 -0.62 -8.80
CA THR A 38 21.66 -1.98 -9.06
C THR A 38 20.67 -2.26 -7.93
N PRO A 39 19.34 -2.25 -8.19
CA PRO A 39 18.38 -2.45 -7.13
C PRO A 39 18.61 -3.85 -6.58
N ASN A 40 18.92 -3.97 -5.28
CA ASN A 40 19.07 -5.29 -4.68
C ASN A 40 17.69 -5.97 -4.77
N PRO A 41 17.54 -7.07 -5.54
CA PRO A 41 16.24 -7.71 -5.79
C PRO A 41 15.58 -8.18 -4.49
N ARG A 42 16.36 -8.36 -3.42
CA ARG A 42 15.86 -8.67 -2.09
C ARG A 42 14.89 -7.61 -1.54
N PHE A 43 15.04 -6.33 -1.88
CA PHE A 43 14.08 -5.32 -1.44
C PHE A 43 12.70 -5.56 -2.05
N ILE A 44 12.63 -5.92 -3.34
CA ILE A 44 11.37 -6.25 -4.00
C ILE A 44 10.74 -7.49 -3.35
N GLY A 45 11.54 -8.51 -3.05
CA GLY A 45 11.07 -9.70 -2.32
C GLY A 45 10.48 -9.35 -0.95
N TRP A 46 11.12 -8.48 -0.17
CA TRP A 46 10.60 -8.00 1.11
C TRP A 46 9.30 -7.22 0.97
N TYR A 47 9.19 -6.33 -0.02
CA TYR A 47 7.94 -5.60 -0.27
C TYR A 47 6.79 -6.55 -0.58
N LEU A 48 7.02 -7.57 -1.42
CA LEU A 48 6.00 -8.57 -1.76
C LEU A 48 5.56 -9.37 -0.54
N VAL A 49 6.50 -9.87 0.27
CA VAL A 49 6.20 -10.64 1.48
C VAL A 49 5.43 -9.79 2.49
N ILE A 50 5.89 -8.58 2.80
CA ILE A 50 5.23 -7.69 3.76
C ILE A 50 3.84 -7.31 3.25
N SER A 51 3.70 -7.01 1.95
CA SER A 51 2.40 -6.66 1.35
C SER A 51 1.40 -7.80 1.40
N ALA A 52 1.85 -9.05 1.24
CA ALA A 52 0.97 -10.22 1.30
C ALA A 52 0.53 -10.51 2.75
N ILE A 53 1.40 -10.29 3.73
CA ILE A 53 1.07 -10.41 5.16
C ILE A 53 0.04 -9.34 5.56
N THR A 54 0.26 -8.09 5.16
CA THR A 54 -0.69 -7.00 5.46
C THR A 54 -2.01 -7.20 4.73
N ALA A 55 -1.99 -7.61 3.46
CA ALA A 55 -3.21 -7.93 2.71
C ALA A 55 -3.98 -9.09 3.35
N LEU A 56 -3.29 -10.11 3.89
CA LEU A 56 -3.94 -11.19 4.64
C LEU A 56 -4.60 -10.66 5.93
N ALA A 57 -3.90 -9.81 6.69
CA ALA A 57 -4.48 -9.22 7.90
C ALA A 57 -5.71 -8.36 7.58
N VAL A 58 -5.66 -7.55 6.52
CA VAL A 58 -6.80 -6.72 6.06
C VAL A 58 -7.94 -7.59 5.54
N SER A 59 -7.64 -8.67 4.83
CA SER A 59 -8.63 -9.63 4.30
C SER A 59 -9.50 -10.22 5.41
N HIS A 60 -8.97 -10.36 6.63
CA HIS A 60 -9.73 -10.89 7.77
C HIS A 60 -10.86 -9.96 8.23
N PHE A 61 -10.75 -8.65 7.96
CA PHE A 61 -11.76 -7.65 8.30
C PHE A 61 -12.63 -7.27 7.09
N ALA A 62 -12.35 -7.82 5.92
CA ALA A 62 -13.10 -7.53 4.70
C ALA A 62 -14.39 -8.36 4.62
N LEU A 63 -15.47 -7.73 4.16
CA LEU A 63 -16.72 -8.41 3.85
C LEU A 63 -16.68 -8.87 2.39
N TYR A 64 -16.77 -10.17 2.18
CA TYR A 64 -16.78 -10.78 0.84
C TYR A 64 -18.21 -10.99 0.36
N GLN A 65 -18.47 -10.64 -0.91
CA GLN A 65 -19.78 -10.80 -1.53
C GLN A 65 -20.07 -12.27 -1.87
N SER A 66 -19.03 -13.07 -2.14
CA SER A 66 -19.14 -14.50 -2.37
C SER A 66 -17.96 -15.27 -1.79
N LEU A 67 -18.17 -16.57 -1.52
CA LEU A 67 -17.09 -17.49 -1.12
C LEU A 67 -16.01 -17.62 -2.21
N ILE A 68 -16.39 -17.47 -3.47
CA ILE A 68 -15.47 -17.55 -4.61
C ILE A 68 -14.48 -16.37 -4.57
N ASP A 69 -14.97 -15.16 -4.28
CA ASP A 69 -14.11 -13.97 -4.16
C ASP A 69 -13.12 -14.10 -3.00
N TYR A 70 -13.56 -14.71 -1.90
CA TYR A 70 -12.70 -15.00 -0.75
C TYR A 70 -11.57 -15.96 -1.13
N PHE A 71 -11.89 -17.13 -1.72
CA PHE A 71 -10.90 -18.12 -2.09
C PHE A 71 -9.96 -17.63 -3.21
N MET A 72 -10.48 -16.87 -4.18
CA MET A 72 -9.67 -16.28 -5.24
C MET A 72 -8.69 -15.25 -4.67
N GLY A 73 -9.15 -14.38 -3.76
CA GLY A 73 -8.28 -13.42 -3.07
C GLY A 73 -7.20 -14.12 -2.24
N LEU A 74 -7.55 -15.20 -1.53
CA LEU A 74 -6.62 -15.98 -0.72
C LEU A 74 -5.56 -16.67 -1.59
N PHE A 75 -5.97 -17.23 -2.74
CA PHE A 75 -5.08 -17.86 -3.71
C PHE A 75 -4.08 -16.85 -4.28
N LEU A 76 -4.56 -15.68 -4.74
CA LEU A 76 -3.69 -14.62 -5.25
C LEU A 76 -2.70 -14.13 -4.19
N ASN A 77 -3.15 -13.96 -2.95
CA ASN A 77 -2.30 -13.53 -1.86
C ASN A 77 -1.18 -14.56 -1.55
N SER A 78 -1.52 -15.85 -1.56
CA SER A 78 -0.56 -16.95 -1.41
C SER A 78 0.48 -16.97 -2.54
N LEU A 79 0.05 -16.74 -3.79
CA LEU A 79 0.94 -16.68 -4.94
C LEU A 79 1.93 -15.51 -4.83
N ILE A 80 1.46 -14.32 -4.44
CA ILE A 80 2.31 -13.14 -4.24
C ILE A 80 3.32 -13.39 -3.12
N PHE A 81 2.91 -14.00 -2.02
CA PHE A 81 3.80 -14.38 -0.92
C PHE A 81 4.89 -15.36 -1.40
N TYR A 82 4.51 -16.40 -2.14
CA TYR A 82 5.45 -17.38 -2.69
C TYR A 82 6.48 -16.73 -3.62
N VAL A 83 6.05 -15.87 -4.54
CA VAL A 83 6.94 -15.12 -5.43
C VAL A 83 7.89 -14.23 -4.63
N GLY A 84 7.38 -13.53 -3.61
CA GLY A 84 8.19 -12.70 -2.71
C GLY A 84 9.30 -13.50 -2.01
N VAL A 85 8.96 -14.67 -1.45
CA VAL A 85 9.94 -15.57 -0.82
C VAL A 85 10.96 -16.09 -1.84
N LYS A 86 10.52 -16.50 -3.03
CA LYS A 86 11.43 -16.93 -4.10
C LYS A 86 12.43 -15.84 -4.49
N VAL A 87 12.00 -14.59 -4.60
CA VAL A 87 12.87 -13.44 -4.91
C VAL A 87 13.86 -13.13 -3.78
N LEU A 88 13.56 -13.48 -2.52
CA LEU A 88 14.47 -13.31 -1.39
C LEU A 88 15.55 -14.39 -1.32
N VAL A 89 15.20 -15.62 -1.69
CA VAL A 89 16.07 -16.80 -1.60
C VAL A 89 17.03 -16.90 -2.80
N ASN A 90 16.61 -16.40 -3.97
CA ASN A 90 17.38 -16.41 -5.21
C ASN A 90 18.36 -15.22 -5.29
#